data_AF-A0AB35HMV8-F1
#
_entry.id   AF-A0AB35HMV8-F1
#
_cell.length_a   1.000
_cell.length_b   1.000
_cell.length_c   1.000
_cell.angle_alpha   90.00
_cell.angle_beta   90.00
_cell.angle_gamma   90.00
#
_symmetry.space_group_name_H-M   'P 1'
#
loop_
_entity.id
_entity.type
_entity.pdbx_description
1 polymer ?
#
loop_
_entity_poly.entity_id
_entity_poly.type
_entity_poly.pdbx_seq_one_letter_code
_entity_poly.pdbx_strand_id
1 'polypeptide(L)'
;MNNYVIYLRGINVGGKNKIKMANLRLVLDAAGFNQVKTYIQSGNIVLQSSLSCTEITSQLESLLVQNFELDSKLVRVLALEHSLYQKIIEEAPKTFGDNTAEIDYRYEVMFLIGVTSDEVMKEVAIREEIDRVWQGSYAVYYRRPGPKHSDYTKSALSRIIKKPIYQSITMRNWRTTMKMNELLNTL
;
A
#
# COMPACT_ATOMS: atom_id res chain seq x y z
N MET A 1 -15.21 11.25 -14.42
CA MET A 1 -13.87 10.73 -14.07
C MET A 1 -13.92 10.27 -12.64
N ASN A 2 -13.20 9.21 -12.31
CA ASN A 2 -13.16 8.64 -10.97
C ASN A 2 -11.84 9.00 -10.29
N ASN A 3 -11.86 9.00 -8.96
CA ASN A 3 -10.69 9.21 -8.12
C ASN A 3 -10.05 7.86 -7.79
N TYR A 4 -8.73 7.77 -7.89
CA TYR A 4 -7.98 6.54 -7.64
C TYR A 4 -6.88 6.75 -6.64
N VAL A 5 -6.66 5.73 -5.79
CA VAL A 5 -5.41 5.54 -5.05
C VAL A 5 -4.57 4.56 -5.82
N ILE A 6 -3.28 4.87 -5.97
CA ILE A 6 -2.33 3.98 -6.62
C ILE A 6 -1.15 3.76 -5.69
N TYR A 7 -0.78 2.49 -5.54
CA TYR A 7 0.40 2.06 -4.83
C TYR A 7 1.42 1.45 -5.78
N LEU A 8 2.64 1.97 -5.72
CA LEU A 8 3.79 1.34 -6.33
C LEU A 8 4.46 0.44 -5.29
N ARG A 9 4.79 -0.79 -5.70
CA ARG A 9 5.57 -1.74 -4.91
C ARG A 9 7.01 -1.75 -5.38
N GLY A 10 7.95 -1.97 -4.46
CA GLY A 10 9.34 -2.29 -4.81
C GLY A 10 10.17 -1.11 -5.31
N ILE A 11 9.74 0.14 -5.07
CA ILE A 11 10.48 1.34 -5.43
C ILE A 11 11.13 2.00 -4.20
N ASN A 12 12.26 2.70 -4.40
CA ASN A 12 12.94 3.49 -3.35
C ASN A 12 13.28 2.73 -2.05
N VAL A 13 13.42 1.40 -2.11
CA VAL A 13 13.75 0.54 -0.97
C VAL A 13 15.11 -0.12 -1.19
N GLY A 14 15.93 -0.21 -0.15
CA GLY A 14 17.26 -0.84 -0.22
C GLY A 14 18.21 -0.22 -1.26
N GLY A 15 18.02 1.05 -1.61
CA GLY A 15 18.83 1.75 -2.62
C GLY A 15 18.53 1.37 -4.08
N LYS A 16 17.57 0.49 -4.35
CA LYS A 16 17.17 0.05 -5.70
C LYS A 16 15.93 0.79 -6.21
N ASN A 17 15.68 0.69 -7.51
CA ASN A 17 14.46 1.18 -8.17
C ASN A 17 14.13 2.62 -7.79
N LYS A 18 15.11 3.52 -8.01
CA LYS A 18 15.04 4.90 -7.54
C LYS A 18 14.11 5.71 -8.45
N ILE A 19 13.11 6.32 -7.85
CA ILE A 19 12.16 7.22 -8.53
C ILE A 19 12.04 8.51 -7.72
N LYS A 20 12.38 9.64 -8.34
CA LYS A 20 12.04 10.96 -7.81
C LYS A 20 10.54 11.19 -8.01
N MET A 21 9.79 11.37 -6.92
CA MET A 21 8.33 11.56 -7.00
C MET A 21 7.92 12.78 -7.83
N ALA A 22 8.76 13.82 -7.91
CA ALA A 22 8.52 14.96 -8.80
C ALA A 22 8.53 14.56 -10.28
N ASN A 23 9.51 13.75 -10.69
CA ASN A 23 9.59 13.24 -12.07
C ASN A 23 8.43 12.30 -12.36
N LEU A 24 8.04 11.46 -11.40
CA LEU A 24 6.87 10.59 -11.55
C LEU A 24 5.60 11.40 -11.81
N ARG A 25 5.37 12.51 -11.10
CA ARG A 25 4.22 13.39 -11.36
C ARG A 25 4.24 13.91 -12.79
N LEU A 26 5.37 14.44 -13.25
CA LEU A 26 5.51 14.95 -14.63
C LEU A 26 5.21 13.88 -15.68
N VAL A 27 5.69 12.64 -15.48
CA VAL A 27 5.41 11.51 -16.39
C VAL A 27 3.91 11.18 -16.42
N LEU A 28 3.25 11.18 -15.26
CA LEU A 28 1.81 10.87 -15.18
C LEU A 28 0.96 12.00 -15.76
N ASP A 29 1.31 13.27 -15.50
CA ASP A 29 0.63 14.43 -16.09
C ASP A 29 0.76 14.42 -17.62
N ALA A 30 1.97 14.15 -18.14
CA ALA A 30 2.23 14.04 -19.58
C ALA A 30 1.49 12.86 -20.24
N ALA A 31 1.19 11.81 -19.47
CA ALA A 31 0.40 10.66 -19.93
C ALA A 31 -1.13 10.90 -19.88
N GLY A 32 -1.58 12.10 -19.48
CA GLY A 32 -2.99 12.49 -19.47
C GLY A 32 -3.74 12.14 -18.19
N PHE A 33 -3.06 11.72 -17.12
CA PHE A 33 -3.68 11.62 -15.80
C PHE A 33 -3.90 13.00 -15.21
N ASN A 34 -5.00 13.19 -14.49
CA ASN A 34 -5.39 14.48 -13.96
C ASN A 34 -5.22 14.54 -12.44
N GLN A 35 -5.00 15.76 -11.93
CA GLN A 35 -4.86 16.03 -10.50
C GLN A 35 -3.88 15.09 -9.77
N VAL A 36 -2.74 14.77 -10.38
CA VAL A 36 -1.78 13.81 -9.83
C VAL A 36 -1.13 14.39 -8.56
N LYS A 37 -1.35 13.73 -7.42
CA LYS A 37 -0.68 14.05 -6.15
C LYS A 37 0.07 12.81 -5.67
N THR A 38 1.24 13.01 -5.07
CA THR A 38 2.04 11.93 -4.47
C THR A 38 2.28 12.19 -3.00
N TYR A 39 2.34 11.14 -2.19
CA TYR A 39 2.66 11.23 -0.78
C TYR A 39 3.89 10.38 -0.45
N ILE A 40 4.87 11.00 0.22
CA ILE A 40 6.19 10.43 0.59
C ILE A 40 6.90 9.73 -0.58
N GLN A 41 7.96 8.96 -0.32
CA GLN A 41 8.79 8.36 -1.39
C GLN A 41 8.49 6.88 -1.64
N SER A 42 7.53 6.29 -0.92
CA SER A 42 7.22 4.85 -1.01
C SER A 42 6.18 4.49 -2.07
N GLY A 43 5.91 5.39 -3.03
CA GLY A 43 4.98 5.12 -4.13
C GLY A 43 3.53 5.13 -3.68
N ASN A 44 3.05 6.28 -3.22
CA ASN A 44 1.65 6.52 -2.91
C ASN A 44 1.18 7.69 -3.76
N ILE A 45 0.18 7.45 -4.60
CA ILE A 45 -0.30 8.40 -5.59
C ILE A 45 -1.83 8.47 -5.48
N VAL A 46 -2.40 9.66 -5.65
CA VAL A 46 -3.81 9.81 -5.98
C VAL A 46 -3.91 10.55 -7.32
N LEU A 47 -4.89 10.17 -8.14
CA LEU A 47 -5.13 10.81 -9.44
C LEU A 47 -6.59 10.66 -9.87
N GLN A 48 -6.98 11.41 -10.90
CA GLN A 48 -8.24 11.29 -11.62
C GLN A 48 -8.05 10.69 -13.01
N SER A 49 -8.94 9.77 -13.37
CA SER A 49 -8.97 9.18 -14.71
C SER A 49 -10.38 8.73 -15.12
N SER A 50 -10.62 8.60 -16.42
CA SER A 50 -11.79 7.88 -16.96
C SER A 50 -11.51 6.40 -17.22
N LEU A 51 -10.24 5.97 -17.11
CA LEU A 51 -9.80 4.60 -17.29
C LEU A 51 -10.17 3.71 -16.09
N SER A 52 -10.37 2.42 -16.33
CA SER A 52 -10.55 1.42 -15.28
C SER A 52 -9.26 1.18 -14.47
N CYS A 53 -9.37 0.58 -13.28
CA CYS A 53 -8.20 0.20 -12.47
C CYS A 53 -7.19 -0.66 -13.26
N THR A 54 -7.68 -1.58 -14.11
CA THR A 54 -6.83 -2.47 -14.92
C THR A 54 -6.06 -1.71 -15.99
N GLU A 55 -6.72 -0.77 -16.68
CA GLU A 55 -6.10 0.10 -17.68
C GLU A 55 -5.07 1.03 -17.04
N ILE A 56 -5.41 1.66 -15.90
CA ILE A 56 -4.47 2.49 -15.12
C ILE A 56 -3.24 1.67 -14.72
N THR A 57 -3.45 0.46 -14.18
CA THR A 57 -2.36 -0.43 -13.75
C THR A 57 -1.43 -0.74 -14.91
N SER A 58 -1.98 -1.18 -16.04
CA SER A 58 -1.22 -1.55 -17.24
C SER A 58 -0.44 -0.36 -17.82
N GLN A 59 -1.09 0.81 -17.89
CA GLN A 59 -0.47 2.02 -18.41
C GLN A 59 0.65 2.51 -17.50
N LEU A 60 0.46 2.50 -16.17
CA LEU A 60 1.50 2.92 -15.24
C LEU A 60 2.70 1.96 -15.24
N GLU A 61 2.48 0.65 -15.31
CA GLU A 61 3.58 -0.31 -15.40
C GLU A 61 4.43 -0.05 -16.66
N SER A 62 3.78 0.22 -17.79
CA SER A 62 4.45 0.60 -19.04
C SER A 62 5.24 1.91 -18.91
N LEU A 63 4.61 2.96 -18.38
CA LEU A 63 5.24 4.27 -18.18
C LEU A 63 6.46 4.18 -17.23
N LEU A 64 6.37 3.36 -16.18
CA LEU A 64 7.45 3.18 -15.22
C LEU A 64 8.69 2.57 -15.88
N VAL A 65 8.51 1.53 -16.70
CA VAL A 65 9.63 0.87 -17.42
C VAL A 65 10.22 1.77 -18.50
N GLN A 66 9.41 2.59 -19.17
CA GLN A 66 9.86 3.50 -20.23
C GLN A 66 10.65 4.70 -19.70
N ASN A 67 10.34 5.19 -18.50
CA ASN A 67 10.87 6.46 -17.99
C ASN A 67 11.87 6.30 -16.85
N PHE A 68 12.02 5.11 -16.27
CA PHE A 68 12.89 4.87 -15.13
C PHE A 68 13.66 3.55 -15.26
N GLU A 69 14.90 3.55 -14.80
CA GLU A 69 15.71 2.33 -14.70
C GLU A 69 15.28 1.51 -13.49
N LEU A 70 14.43 0.51 -13.74
CA LEU A 70 13.80 -0.32 -12.71
C LEU A 70 14.03 -1.81 -12.98
N ASP A 71 14.17 -2.59 -11.90
CA ASP A 71 13.95 -4.02 -11.95
C ASP A 71 12.44 -4.30 -12.03
N SER A 72 11.95 -4.45 -13.26
CA SER A 72 10.53 -4.66 -13.57
C SER A 72 9.94 -5.91 -12.91
N LYS A 73 10.77 -6.89 -12.52
CA LYS A 73 10.29 -8.08 -11.80
C LYS A 73 9.84 -7.75 -10.38
N LEU A 74 10.37 -6.68 -9.78
CA LEU A 74 10.09 -6.27 -8.41
C LEU A 74 9.02 -5.17 -8.28
N VAL A 75 8.81 -4.41 -9.36
CA VAL A 75 7.84 -3.32 -9.39
C VAL A 75 6.47 -3.86 -9.79
N ARG A 76 5.46 -3.49 -9.00
CA ARG A 76 4.04 -3.78 -9.27
C ARG A 76 3.23 -2.53 -9.02
N VAL A 77 2.15 -2.38 -9.75
CA VAL A 77 1.17 -1.31 -9.56
C VAL A 77 -0.13 -1.91 -9.01
N LEU A 78 -0.72 -1.23 -8.04
CA LEU A 78 -2.08 -1.49 -7.60
C LEU A 78 -2.89 -0.20 -7.72
N ALA A 79 -3.92 -0.20 -8.54
CA ALA A 79 -4.91 0.88 -8.61
C ALA A 79 -6.19 0.45 -7.86
N LEU A 80 -6.71 1.34 -7.03
CA LEU A 80 -7.97 1.16 -6.29
C LEU A 80 -8.84 2.38 -6.54
N GLU A 81 -10.09 2.15 -6.93
CA GLU A 81 -11.09 3.22 -7.00
C GLU A 81 -11.43 3.71 -5.58
N HIS A 82 -11.80 4.99 -5.48
CA HIS A 82 -12.17 5.64 -4.23
C HIS A 82 -13.23 4.85 -3.42
N SER A 83 -14.28 4.37 -4.07
CA SER A 83 -15.36 3.61 -3.42
C SER A 83 -14.85 2.33 -2.72
N LEU A 84 -13.95 1.60 -3.36
CA LEU A 84 -13.31 0.40 -2.78
C LEU A 84 -12.32 0.78 -1.67
N TYR A 85 -11.57 1.85 -1.86
CA TYR A 85 -10.63 2.34 -0.85
C TYR A 85 -11.33 2.75 0.45
N GLN A 86 -12.50 3.39 0.36
CA GLN A 86 -13.35 3.71 1.49
C GLN A 86 -13.82 2.45 2.23
N LYS A 87 -14.30 1.43 1.50
CA LYS A 87 -14.70 0.14 2.10
C LYS A 87 -13.55 -0.51 2.88
N ILE A 88 -12.32 -0.48 2.34
CA ILE A 88 -11.14 -0.98 3.06
C ILE A 88 -10.90 -0.21 4.37
N ILE A 89 -11.15 1.09 4.38
CA ILE A 89 -10.99 1.87 5.62
C ILE A 89 -12.10 1.54 6.62
N GLU A 90 -13.33 1.38 6.16
CA GLU A 90 -14.51 1.07 6.98
C GLU A 90 -14.48 -0.33 7.59
N GLU A 91 -13.86 -1.30 6.90
CA GLU A 91 -13.69 -2.67 7.38
C GLU A 91 -12.57 -2.84 8.41
N ALA A 92 -11.73 -1.82 8.61
CA ALA A 92 -10.70 -1.87 9.63
C ALA A 92 -11.33 -2.06 11.03
N PRO A 93 -10.70 -2.82 11.94
CA PRO A 93 -11.20 -2.96 13.32
C PRO A 93 -11.44 -1.59 13.98
N LYS A 94 -12.47 -1.45 14.82
CA LYS A 94 -12.88 -0.16 15.39
C LYS A 94 -11.77 0.63 16.11
N THR A 95 -10.79 -0.06 16.69
CA THR A 95 -9.63 0.53 17.40
C THR A 95 -8.34 0.49 16.58
N PHE A 96 -8.44 0.25 15.27
CA PHE A 96 -7.28 0.11 14.39
C PHE A 96 -6.59 1.45 14.18
N GLY A 97 -5.31 1.50 14.52
CA GLY A 97 -4.53 2.73 14.46
C GLY A 97 -4.81 3.73 15.58
N ASP A 98 -5.58 3.34 16.60
CA ASP A 98 -5.76 4.14 17.80
C ASP A 98 -4.44 4.23 18.57
N ASN A 99 -3.83 5.43 18.54
CA ASN A 99 -2.56 5.73 19.20
C ASN A 99 -2.76 6.29 20.62
N THR A 100 -3.95 6.16 21.20
CA THR A 100 -4.19 6.55 22.61
C THR A 100 -3.58 5.56 23.61
N ALA A 101 -3.10 4.40 23.15
CA ALA A 101 -2.42 3.43 24.00
C ALA A 101 -1.04 3.93 24.43
N GLU A 102 -0.71 3.78 25.72
CA GLU A 102 0.64 4.04 26.27
C GLU A 102 1.73 3.15 25.62
N ILE A 103 1.32 2.07 24.96
CA ILE A 103 2.19 1.07 24.34
C ILE A 103 2.34 1.37 22.84
N ASP A 104 3.59 1.50 22.36
CA ASP A 104 3.89 1.78 20.94
C ASP A 104 3.56 0.57 20.04
N TYR A 105 2.46 0.67 19.30
CA TYR A 105 2.09 -0.28 18.26
C TYR A 105 2.15 0.35 16.86
N ARG A 106 2.39 -0.51 15.85
CA ARG A 106 2.29 -0.17 14.44
C ARG A 106 1.15 -0.96 13.81
N TYR A 107 0.42 -0.27 12.96
CA TYR A 107 -0.77 -0.78 12.29
C TYR A 107 -0.52 -0.72 10.80
N GLU A 108 -0.56 -1.86 10.13
CA GLU A 108 -0.27 -2.06 8.72
C GLU A 108 -1.51 -2.58 8.01
N VAL A 109 -1.79 -2.05 6.82
CA VAL A 109 -2.79 -2.56 5.89
C VAL A 109 -2.05 -3.26 4.77
N MET A 110 -2.32 -4.55 4.57
CA MET A 110 -1.86 -5.32 3.43
C MET A 110 -2.91 -5.21 2.32
N PHE A 111 -2.62 -4.36 1.34
CA PHE A 111 -3.43 -4.26 0.13
C PHE A 111 -3.06 -5.39 -0.84
N LEU A 112 -4.07 -5.95 -1.49
CA LEU A 112 -3.99 -7.22 -2.23
C LEU A 112 -3.83 -6.95 -3.74
N ILE A 113 -2.93 -7.68 -4.40
CA ILE A 113 -2.64 -7.58 -5.83
C ILE A 113 -2.92 -8.93 -6.48
N GLY A 114 -4.11 -9.09 -7.08
CA GLY A 114 -4.50 -10.31 -7.77
C GLY A 114 -4.64 -11.55 -6.86
N VAL A 115 -4.84 -11.35 -5.57
CA VAL A 115 -5.03 -12.38 -4.55
C VAL A 115 -6.18 -12.00 -3.62
N THR A 116 -6.76 -12.97 -2.94
CA THR A 116 -7.83 -12.79 -1.95
C THR A 116 -7.28 -12.63 -0.55
N SER A 117 -8.09 -12.10 0.37
CA SER A 117 -7.69 -11.99 1.78
C SER A 117 -7.52 -13.37 2.43
N ASP A 118 -8.30 -14.37 2.02
CA ASP A 118 -8.15 -15.77 2.47
C ASP A 118 -6.78 -16.36 2.11
N GLU A 119 -6.33 -16.14 0.88
CA GLU A 119 -5.01 -16.59 0.43
C GLU A 119 -3.88 -15.94 1.22
N VAL A 120 -3.99 -14.64 1.52
CA VAL A 120 -3.01 -13.94 2.36
C VAL A 120 -3.07 -14.42 3.80
N MET A 121 -4.27 -14.61 4.37
CA MET A 121 -4.45 -15.06 5.76
C MET A 121 -3.83 -16.43 6.03
N LYS A 122 -3.86 -17.36 5.06
CA LYS A 122 -3.18 -18.66 5.16
C LYS A 122 -1.66 -18.53 5.30
N GLU A 123 -1.09 -17.44 4.80
CA GLU A 123 0.35 -17.24 4.73
C GLU A 123 0.90 -16.26 5.76
N VAL A 124 0.05 -15.40 6.34
CA VAL A 124 0.43 -14.45 7.39
C VAL A 124 0.79 -15.21 8.66
N ALA A 125 2.01 -14.96 9.16
CA ALA A 125 2.45 -15.49 10.44
C ALA A 125 2.18 -14.48 11.57
N ILE A 126 1.70 -14.99 12.70
CA ILE A 126 1.54 -14.24 13.94
C ILE A 126 2.26 -14.95 15.09
N ARG A 127 2.71 -14.19 16.08
CA ARG A 127 2.89 -14.71 17.45
C ARG A 127 1.72 -14.20 18.27
N GLU A 128 0.87 -15.09 18.77
CA GLU A 128 -0.43 -14.73 19.37
C GLU A 128 -0.33 -13.74 20.53
N GLU A 129 0.76 -13.70 21.28
CA GLU A 129 0.94 -12.73 22.36
C GLU A 129 1.50 -11.36 21.90
N ILE A 130 2.04 -11.30 20.68
CA ILE A 130 2.81 -10.15 20.17
C ILE A 130 2.06 -9.42 19.06
N ASP A 131 1.54 -10.18 18.10
CA ASP A 131 0.92 -9.68 16.88
C ASP A 131 -0.61 -9.82 16.95
N ARG A 132 -1.32 -9.02 16.17
CA ARG A 132 -2.75 -9.24 15.89
C ARG A 132 -2.99 -9.08 14.40
N VAL A 133 -3.87 -9.91 13.86
CA VAL A 133 -4.26 -9.87 12.45
C VAL A 133 -5.78 -9.92 12.36
N TRP A 134 -6.33 -9.17 11.42
CA TRP A 134 -7.76 -9.19 11.09
C TRP A 134 -7.91 -9.29 9.59
N GLN A 135 -8.88 -10.08 9.17
CA GLN A 135 -9.23 -10.25 7.78
C GLN A 135 -10.37 -9.29 7.41
N GLY A 136 -10.17 -8.48 6.36
CA GLY A 136 -11.24 -7.79 5.67
C GLY A 136 -11.60 -8.50 4.35
N SER A 137 -12.58 -7.96 3.64
CA SER A 137 -12.98 -8.46 2.32
C SER A 137 -11.92 -8.18 1.26
N TYR A 138 -11.25 -7.02 1.37
CA TYR A 138 -10.33 -6.51 0.33
C TYR A 138 -8.92 -6.19 0.83
N ALA A 139 -8.65 -6.40 2.11
CA ALA A 139 -7.37 -6.16 2.73
C ALA A 139 -7.16 -7.07 3.96
N VAL A 140 -5.92 -7.18 4.41
CA VAL A 140 -5.58 -7.78 5.71
C VAL A 140 -4.98 -6.70 6.60
N TYR A 141 -5.45 -6.60 7.83
CA TYR A 141 -5.00 -5.63 8.82
C TYR A 141 -4.05 -6.31 9.80
N TYR A 142 -2.93 -5.69 10.13
CA TYR A 142 -1.92 -6.24 11.03
C TYR A 142 -1.47 -5.23 12.05
N ARG A 143 -1.45 -5.61 13.32
CA ARG A 143 -0.83 -4.84 14.41
C ARG A 143 0.41 -5.56 14.91
N ARG A 144 1.51 -4.82 15.03
CA ARG A 144 2.77 -5.30 15.61
C ARG A 144 3.37 -4.29 16.59
N PRO A 145 4.26 -4.71 17.49
CA PRO A 145 5.04 -3.79 18.31
C PRO A 145 5.82 -2.76 17.48
N GLY A 146 5.80 -1.50 17.90
CA GLY A 146 6.57 -0.41 17.34
C GLY A 146 7.98 -0.29 17.92
N PRO A 147 8.84 0.59 17.37
CA PRO A 147 10.25 0.69 17.74
C PRO A 147 10.53 0.96 19.23
N LYS A 148 9.59 1.55 19.96
CA LYS A 148 9.71 1.84 21.40
C LYS A 148 9.12 0.74 22.28
N HIS A 149 8.51 -0.28 21.71
CA HIS A 149 7.96 -1.41 22.46
C HIS A 149 9.06 -2.43 22.75
N SER A 150 9.08 -2.97 23.98
CA SER A 150 9.99 -4.02 24.44
C SER A 150 10.05 -5.26 23.52
N ASP A 151 8.98 -5.54 22.78
CA ASP A 151 8.83 -6.71 21.91
C ASP A 151 9.01 -6.37 20.42
N TYR A 152 9.56 -5.20 20.08
CA TYR A 152 9.73 -4.72 18.71
C TYR A 152 10.26 -5.77 17.73
N THR A 153 11.28 -6.51 18.15
CA THR A 153 11.97 -7.52 17.32
C THR A 153 11.29 -8.88 17.32
N LYS A 154 10.24 -9.08 18.14
CA LYS A 154 9.56 -10.37 18.31
C LYS A 154 8.43 -10.59 17.31
N SER A 155 7.97 -9.57 16.58
CA SER A 155 6.89 -9.71 15.60
C SER A 155 7.20 -10.77 14.54
N ALA A 156 6.19 -11.57 14.16
CA ALA A 156 6.31 -12.54 13.08
C ALA A 156 6.14 -11.94 11.68
N LEU A 157 5.78 -10.66 11.55
CA LEU A 157 5.43 -10.03 10.27
C LEU A 157 6.52 -10.24 9.20
N SER A 158 7.80 -10.13 9.56
CA SER A 158 8.91 -10.27 8.62
C SER A 158 9.01 -11.65 7.95
N ARG A 159 8.36 -12.69 8.51
CA ARG A 159 8.34 -14.03 7.92
C ARG A 159 7.62 -14.07 6.56
N ILE A 160 6.64 -13.20 6.35
CA ILE A 160 5.91 -13.14 5.07
C ILE A 160 6.83 -12.74 3.92
N ILE A 161 7.88 -11.94 4.17
CA ILE A 161 8.81 -11.42 3.16
C ILE A 161 9.49 -12.55 2.36
N LYS A 162 9.68 -13.72 2.98
CA LYS A 162 10.32 -14.88 2.35
C LYS A 162 9.36 -15.75 1.53
N LYS A 163 8.06 -15.46 1.57
CA LYS A 163 7.02 -16.26 0.91
C LYS A 163 6.64 -15.67 -0.44
N PRO A 164 6.26 -16.51 -1.44
CA PRO A 164 5.83 -16.02 -2.76
C PRO A 164 4.69 -14.99 -2.70
N ILE A 165 3.72 -15.20 -1.80
CA ILE A 165 2.57 -14.30 -1.58
C ILE A 165 2.99 -12.84 -1.32
N TYR A 166 4.20 -12.61 -0.79
CA TYR A 166 4.68 -11.27 -0.49
C TYR A 166 4.65 -10.36 -1.71
N GLN A 167 4.95 -10.89 -2.90
CA GLN A 167 4.95 -10.11 -4.14
C GLN A 167 3.55 -9.64 -4.55
N SER A 168 2.51 -10.32 -4.08
CA SER A 168 1.10 -10.02 -4.32
C SER A 168 0.47 -9.14 -3.23
N ILE A 169 1.28 -8.55 -2.33
CA ILE A 169 0.80 -7.60 -1.33
C ILE A 169 1.63 -6.32 -1.33
N THR A 170 0.99 -5.20 -1.04
CA THR A 170 1.66 -3.92 -0.76
C THR A 170 1.23 -3.41 0.61
N MET A 171 2.17 -3.32 1.54
CA MET A 171 1.89 -2.90 2.92
C MET A 171 2.00 -1.39 3.04
N ARG A 172 1.03 -0.77 3.70
CA ARG A 172 1.07 0.64 4.11
C ARG A 172 0.64 0.76 5.56
N ASN A 173 1.36 1.57 6.33
CA ASN A 173 0.91 1.85 7.69
C ASN A 173 -0.40 2.65 7.68
N TRP A 174 -1.18 2.51 8.74
CA TRP A 174 -2.50 3.13 8.85
C TRP A 174 -2.48 4.64 8.68
N ARG A 175 -1.46 5.32 9.20
CA ARG A 175 -1.29 6.77 9.01
C ARG A 175 -1.15 7.14 7.53
N THR A 176 -0.43 6.33 6.76
CA THR A 176 -0.29 6.52 5.30
C THR A 176 -1.64 6.26 4.63
N THR A 177 -2.34 5.18 4.99
CA THR A 177 -3.67 4.87 4.47
C THR A 177 -4.65 6.03 4.68
N MET A 178 -4.72 6.57 5.90
CA MET A 178 -5.59 7.72 6.20
C MET A 178 -5.15 8.98 5.46
N LYS A 179 -3.85 9.23 5.33
CA LYS A 179 -3.36 10.39 4.56
C LYS A 179 -3.69 10.30 3.09
N MET A 180 -3.66 9.10 2.51
CA MET A 180 -4.08 8.88 1.14
C MET A 180 -5.59 9.11 0.98
N ASN A 181 -6.41 8.69 1.94
CA ASN A 181 -7.84 8.99 1.96
C ASN A 181 -8.12 10.51 2.00
N GLU A 182 -7.42 11.24 2.85
CA GLU A 182 -7.50 12.71 2.89
C GLU A 182 -7.18 13.34 1.53
N LEU A 183 -6.08 12.92 0.90
CA LEU A 183 -5.68 13.43 -0.41
C LEU A 183 -6.69 13.09 -1.50
N LEU A 184 -7.23 11.88 -1.47
CA LEU A 184 -8.23 11.39 -2.40
C LEU A 184 -9.55 12.15 -2.32
N ASN A 185 -9.94 12.59 -1.11
CA ASN A 185 -11.10 13.46 -0.87
C ASN A 185 -10.88 14.91 -1.31
N THR A 186 -9.67 15.29 -1.71
CA THR A 186 -9.36 16.62 -2.25
C THR A 186 -9.22 16.65 -3.77
N LEU A 187 -9.53 15.55 -4.46
CA LEU A 187 -9.55 15.45 -5.92
C LEU A 187 -10.96 15.68 -6.45
#